data_AF-X6P969-F1
#
_entry.id   AF-X6P969-F1
#
_cell.length_a   1.000
_cell.length_b   1.000
_cell.length_c   1.000
_cell.angle_alpha   90.00
_cell.angle_beta   90.00
_cell.angle_gamma   90.00
#
_symmetry.space_group_name_H-M   'P 1'
#
loop_
_entity.id
_entity.type
_entity.pdbx_description
1 polymer ?
#
loop_
_entity_poly.entity_id
_entity_poly.type
_entity_poly.pdbx_seq_one_letter_code
_entity_poly.pdbx_strand_id
1 'polypeptide(L)'
;MYMLRIRIFKIKKKKIMCKTNGWKGVKELIETEERYVTLLEKTIIHYMRPMDELRTEKWKGQVISENEHRQLFSDLQIIFSLNEQLLKDMKQRFENWDNDKSKIGDLLLDFIPYFKMYQNYFNNYDNVNTLLLKLNNKRS
;
A
#
# COMPACT_ATOMS: atom_id res chain seq x y z
N MET A 1 -39.29 21.45 31.17
CA MET A 1 -38.42 20.24 31.23
C MET A 1 -38.31 19.47 29.90
N TYR A 2 -39.30 19.51 28.99
CA TYR A 2 -39.26 18.81 27.69
C TYR A 2 -38.31 19.41 26.64
N MET A 3 -38.05 20.72 26.67
CA MET A 3 -37.10 21.37 25.74
C MET A 3 -35.62 21.03 26.02
N LEU A 4 -35.25 20.74 27.28
CA LEU A 4 -33.88 20.34 27.65
C LEU A 4 -33.53 18.94 27.11
N ARG A 5 -34.50 18.02 27.09
CA ARG A 5 -34.33 16.68 26.49
C ARG A 5 -34.12 16.73 24.98
N ILE A 6 -34.82 17.61 24.25
CA ILE A 6 -34.63 17.79 22.80
C ILE A 6 -33.26 18.41 22.48
N ARG A 7 -32.81 19.38 23.28
CA ARG A 7 -31.47 19.99 23.14
C ARG A 7 -30.35 18.98 23.43
N ILE A 8 -30.47 18.19 24.50
CA ILE A 8 -29.52 17.10 24.82
C ILE A 8 -29.53 16.02 23.73
N PHE A 9 -30.70 15.68 23.17
CA PHE A 9 -30.79 14.72 22.07
C PHE A 9 -30.17 15.26 20.78
N LYS A 10 -30.40 16.54 20.42
CA LYS A 10 -29.71 17.21 19.29
C LYS A 10 -28.20 17.31 19.48
N ILE A 11 -27.73 17.61 20.70
CA ILE A 11 -26.30 17.65 21.04
C ILE A 11 -25.69 16.26 20.98
N LYS A 12 -26.37 15.22 21.51
CA LYS A 12 -25.96 13.81 21.36
C LYS A 12 -25.92 13.40 19.89
N LYS A 13 -26.94 13.73 19.09
CA LYS A 13 -27.01 13.41 17.66
C LYS A 13 -25.93 14.14 16.84
N LYS A 14 -25.58 15.38 17.21
CA LYS A 14 -24.47 16.15 16.60
C LYS A 14 -23.10 15.59 17.01
N LYS A 15 -22.92 15.13 18.26
CA LYS A 15 -21.73 14.39 18.71
C LYS A 15 -21.61 13.01 18.04
N ILE A 16 -22.73 12.30 17.82
CA ILE A 16 -22.78 11.01 17.12
C ILE A 16 -22.51 11.17 15.61
N MET A 17 -23.08 12.18 14.94
CA MET A 17 -22.77 12.49 13.53
C MET A 17 -21.32 12.96 13.31
N CYS A 18 -20.66 13.53 14.32
CA CYS A 18 -19.24 13.88 14.25
C CYS A 18 -18.33 12.67 14.55
N LYS A 19 -18.84 11.63 15.24
CA LYS A 19 -18.10 10.40 15.61
C LYS A 19 -18.18 9.29 14.55
N THR A 20 -19.20 9.24 13.70
CA THR A 20 -19.34 8.23 12.64
C THR A 20 -18.41 8.42 11.43
N ASN A 21 -17.74 9.57 11.31
CA ASN A 21 -16.87 9.88 10.17
C ASN A 21 -15.52 9.14 10.25
N GLY A 22 -15.03 8.85 11.46
CA GLY A 22 -13.75 8.17 11.66
C GLY A 22 -13.77 6.75 11.08
N TRP A 23 -14.81 5.97 11.38
CA TRP A 23 -14.99 4.63 10.81
C TRP A 23 -15.08 4.66 9.28
N LYS A 24 -15.79 5.63 8.69
CA LYS A 24 -15.91 5.77 7.24
C LYS A 24 -14.58 6.10 6.58
N GLY A 25 -13.82 7.05 7.13
CA GLY A 25 -12.51 7.41 6.62
C GLY A 25 -11.50 6.27 6.75
N VAL A 26 -11.54 5.53 7.86
CA VAL A 26 -10.70 4.34 8.03
C VAL A 26 -11.10 3.22 7.08
N LYS A 27 -12.40 3.02 6.86
CA LYS A 27 -12.89 2.06 5.87
C LYS A 27 -12.40 2.41 4.47
N GLU A 28 -12.55 3.66 4.05
CA GLU A 28 -12.05 4.15 2.76
C GLU A 28 -10.54 3.95 2.63
N LEU A 29 -9.79 4.28 3.69
CA LEU A 29 -8.33 4.07 3.74
C LEU A 29 -7.96 2.59 3.52
N ILE A 30 -8.61 1.67 4.23
CA ILE A 30 -8.39 0.22 4.07
C ILE A 30 -8.73 -0.24 2.66
N GLU A 31 -9.84 0.22 2.09
CA GLU A 31 -10.24 -0.13 0.72
C GLU A 31 -9.24 0.40 -0.32
N THR A 32 -8.71 1.61 -0.13
CA THR A 32 -7.67 2.16 -1.01
C THR A 32 -6.36 1.40 -0.88
N GLU A 33 -5.97 1.03 0.34
CA GLU A 33 -4.74 0.28 0.60
C GLU A 33 -4.84 -1.14 0.05
N GLU A 34 -5.99 -1.80 0.18
CA GLU A 34 -6.24 -3.12 -0.39
C GLU A 34 -6.10 -3.12 -1.92
N ARG A 35 -6.63 -2.10 -2.60
CA ARG A 35 -6.44 -1.93 -4.05
C ARG A 35 -4.96 -1.75 -4.39
N TYR A 36 -4.22 -0.98 -3.61
CA TYR A 36 -2.79 -0.75 -3.82
C TYR A 36 -1.97 -2.03 -3.65
N VAL A 37 -2.17 -2.77 -2.55
CA VAL A 37 -1.51 -4.08 -2.31
C VAL A 37 -1.85 -5.09 -3.41
N THR A 38 -3.11 -5.15 -3.84
CA THR A 38 -3.54 -6.02 -4.95
C THR A 38 -2.84 -5.65 -6.25
N LEU A 39 -2.63 -4.36 -6.52
CA LEU A 39 -1.90 -3.91 -7.71
C LEU A 39 -0.43 -4.33 -7.65
N LEU A 40 0.22 -4.13 -6.49
CA LEU A 40 1.60 -4.57 -6.28
C LEU A 40 1.75 -6.09 -6.47
N GLU A 41 0.84 -6.88 -5.90
CA GLU A 41 0.80 -8.32 -6.06
C GLU A 41 0.70 -8.71 -7.55
N LYS A 42 -0.23 -8.10 -8.29
CA LYS A 42 -0.37 -8.33 -9.73
C LYS A 42 0.91 -7.98 -10.49
N THR A 43 1.58 -6.89 -10.13
CA THR A 43 2.86 -6.53 -10.75
C THR A 43 3.92 -7.60 -10.50
N ILE A 44 3.99 -8.14 -9.28
CA ILE A 44 4.94 -9.21 -8.93
C ILE A 44 4.61 -10.50 -9.70
N ILE A 45 3.34 -10.91 -9.73
CA ILE A 45 2.90 -12.17 -10.34
C ILE A 45 2.99 -12.14 -11.86
N HIS A 46 2.59 -11.03 -12.50
CA HIS A 46 2.48 -10.98 -13.96
C HIS A 46 3.72 -10.42 -14.66
N TYR A 47 4.59 -9.69 -13.96
CA TYR A 47 5.79 -9.11 -14.57
C TYR A 47 7.07 -9.62 -13.92
N MET A 48 7.22 -9.44 -12.61
CA MET A 48 8.48 -9.75 -11.94
C MET A 48 8.85 -11.24 -12.02
N ARG A 49 7.94 -12.14 -11.63
CA ARG A 49 8.20 -13.60 -11.62
C ARG A 49 8.39 -14.16 -13.04
N PRO A 50 7.51 -13.87 -14.03
CA PRO A 50 7.71 -14.38 -15.39
C PRO A 50 9.02 -13.86 -16.01
N MET A 51 9.42 -12.62 -15.72
CA MET A 51 10.71 -12.10 -16.19
C MET A 51 11.92 -12.80 -15.56
N ASP A 52 11.81 -13.26 -14.32
CA ASP A 52 12.87 -14.06 -13.69
C ASP A 52 12.90 -15.49 -14.25
N GLU A 53 11.74 -16.11 -14.50
CA GLU A 53 11.66 -17.45 -15.13
C GLU A 53 12.20 -17.46 -16.57
N LEU A 54 11.98 -16.39 -17.34
CA LEU A 54 12.54 -16.23 -18.68
C LEU A 54 14.07 -16.14 -18.67
N ARG A 55 14.68 -15.78 -17.53
CA ARG A 55 16.14 -15.71 -17.36
C ARG A 55 16.78 -17.09 -17.27
N THR A 56 16.15 -18.03 -16.55
CA THR A 56 16.79 -19.27 -16.09
C THR A 56 16.79 -20.41 -17.10
N GLU A 57 15.69 -20.64 -17.83
CA GLU A 57 15.54 -21.93 -18.54
C GLU A 57 15.52 -21.87 -20.08
N LYS A 58 15.12 -20.75 -20.68
CA LYS A 58 14.79 -20.74 -22.12
C LYS A 58 15.48 -19.66 -22.97
N TRP A 59 15.88 -18.53 -22.38
CA TRP A 59 16.40 -17.38 -23.14
C TRP A 59 17.80 -16.91 -22.73
N LYS A 60 18.48 -17.58 -21.77
CA LYS A 60 19.85 -17.27 -21.29
C LYS A 60 20.11 -15.76 -21.10
N GLY A 61 19.15 -15.02 -20.56
CA GLY A 61 19.29 -13.57 -20.34
C GLY A 61 19.28 -12.69 -21.60
N GLN A 62 18.82 -13.18 -22.76
CA GLN A 62 18.66 -12.36 -23.98
C GLN A 62 17.62 -11.23 -23.79
N VAL A 63 16.66 -11.44 -22.90
CA VAL A 63 15.52 -10.53 -22.67
C VAL A 63 15.88 -9.46 -21.63
N ILE A 64 16.47 -9.86 -20.49
CA ILE A 64 16.93 -9.00 -19.40
C ILE A 64 18.02 -9.72 -18.60
N SER A 65 19.05 -8.99 -18.15
CA SER A 65 20.09 -9.52 -17.27
C SER A 65 19.65 -9.55 -15.80
N GLU A 66 20.34 -10.34 -14.97
CA GLU A 66 20.04 -10.40 -13.52
C GLU A 66 20.18 -9.04 -12.83
N ASN A 67 21.20 -8.27 -13.19
CA ASN A 67 21.41 -6.94 -12.61
C ASN A 67 20.30 -5.96 -13.01
N GLU A 68 19.85 -6.01 -14.27
CA GLU A 68 18.73 -5.19 -14.74
C GLU A 68 17.42 -5.59 -14.06
N HIS A 69 17.13 -6.90 -13.95
CA HIS A 69 15.92 -7.38 -13.24
C HIS A 69 15.92 -6.94 -11.77
N ARG A 70 17.05 -7.11 -11.08
CA ARG A 70 17.24 -6.66 -9.71
C ARG A 70 17.04 -5.15 -9.59
N GLN A 71 17.61 -4.35 -10.49
CA GLN A 71 17.39 -2.90 -10.49
C GLN A 71 15.93 -2.51 -10.69
N LEU A 72 15.17 -3.25 -11.50
CA LEU A 72 13.76 -2.97 -11.77
C LEU A 72 12.84 -3.36 -10.60
N PHE A 73 13.12 -4.47 -9.90
CA PHE A 73 12.14 -5.09 -8.99
C PHE A 73 12.61 -5.29 -7.53
N SER A 74 13.89 -5.04 -7.20
CA SER A 74 14.46 -5.22 -5.85
C SER A 74 13.59 -4.64 -4.74
N ASP A 75 13.24 -3.36 -4.89
CA ASP A 75 12.55 -2.62 -3.83
C ASP A 75 11.05 -2.94 -3.79
N LEU A 76 10.50 -3.47 -4.88
CA LEU A 76 9.08 -3.74 -5.02
C LEU A 76 8.60 -4.86 -4.09
N GLN A 77 9.40 -5.92 -3.91
CA GLN A 77 9.06 -7.01 -2.97
C GLN A 77 9.02 -6.52 -1.53
N ILE A 78 10.01 -5.69 -1.14
CA ILE A 78 10.09 -5.14 0.21
C ILE A 78 8.89 -4.23 0.47
N ILE A 79 8.57 -3.34 -0.49
CA ILE A 79 7.40 -2.45 -0.41
C ILE A 79 6.11 -3.27 -0.31
N PHE A 80 5.96 -4.32 -1.12
CA PHE A 80 4.78 -5.19 -1.07
C PHE A 80 4.60 -5.82 0.31
N SER A 81 5.64 -6.48 0.86
CA SER A 81 5.55 -7.13 2.17
C SER A 81 5.22 -6.16 3.30
N LEU A 82 5.77 -4.94 3.26
CA LEU A 82 5.48 -3.91 4.27
C LEU A 82 4.02 -3.44 4.20
N ASN A 83 3.50 -3.15 3.00
CA ASN A 83 2.11 -2.69 2.86
C ASN A 83 1.12 -3.81 3.12
N GLU A 84 1.44 -5.05 2.77
CA GLU A 84 0.61 -6.22 3.10
C GLU A 84 0.48 -6.39 4.62
N GLN A 85 1.58 -6.24 5.36
CA GLN A 85 1.55 -6.28 6.82
C GLN A 85 0.72 -5.13 7.40
N LEU A 86 0.94 -3.90 6.93
CA LEU A 86 0.16 -2.73 7.36
C LEU A 86 -1.35 -2.93 7.11
N LEU A 87 -1.72 -3.42 5.92
CA LEU A 87 -3.10 -3.71 5.56
C LEU A 87 -3.72 -4.77 6.49
N LYS A 88 -2.97 -5.83 6.81
CA LYS A 88 -3.42 -6.87 7.74
C LYS A 88 -3.69 -6.29 9.13
N ASP A 89 -2.78 -5.49 9.65
CA ASP A 89 -2.91 -4.86 10.97
C ASP A 89 -4.10 -3.88 11.02
N MET A 90 -4.31 -3.12 9.94
CA MET A 90 -5.47 -2.23 9.81
C MET A 90 -6.79 -3.01 9.74
N LYS A 91 -6.87 -4.10 8.95
CA LYS A 91 -8.06 -4.95 8.86
C LYS A 91 -8.40 -5.58 10.20
N GLN A 92 -7.42 -6.15 10.89
CA GLN A 92 -7.62 -6.77 12.21
C GLN A 92 -8.15 -5.76 13.24
N ARG A 93 -7.64 -4.53 13.22
CA ARG A 93 -8.14 -3.47 14.11
C ARG A 93 -9.55 -3.01 13.74
N PHE A 94 -9.85 -2.99 12.45
CA PHE A 94 -11.15 -2.59 11.93
C PHE A 94 -12.26 -3.61 12.23
N GLU A 95 -11.93 -4.90 12.30
CA GLU A 95 -12.90 -5.95 12.70
C GLU A 95 -13.53 -5.68 14.07
N ASN A 96 -12.76 -5.15 15.03
CA ASN A 96 -13.22 -4.84 16.38
C ASN A 96 -13.28 -3.32 16.64
N TRP A 97 -13.72 -2.54 15.64
CA TRP A 97 -13.67 -1.08 15.70
C TRP A 97 -14.62 -0.47 16.75
N ASP A 98 -14.05 0.24 17.73
CA ASP A 98 -14.76 1.08 18.69
C ASP A 98 -14.52 2.56 18.35
N ASN A 99 -15.58 3.30 18.01
CA ASN A 99 -15.48 4.72 17.64
C ASN A 99 -14.91 5.62 18.74
N ASP A 100 -14.92 5.18 20.00
CA ASP A 100 -14.46 5.98 21.14
C ASP A 100 -13.03 5.62 21.58
N LYS A 101 -12.49 4.47 21.14
CA LYS A 101 -11.19 3.94 21.60
C LYS A 101 -10.24 3.55 20.48
N SER A 102 -10.76 3.08 19.36
CA SER A 102 -9.95 2.62 18.23
C SER A 102 -9.35 3.79 17.47
N LYS A 103 -8.07 3.66 17.14
CA LYS A 103 -7.29 4.57 16.29
C LYS A 103 -6.40 3.74 15.38
N ILE A 104 -6.15 4.25 14.17
CA ILE A 104 -5.19 3.68 13.20
C ILE A 104 -3.85 4.42 13.25
N GLY A 105 -3.83 5.65 13.80
CA GLY A 105 -2.63 6.49 13.79
C GLY A 105 -1.44 5.89 14.53
N ASP A 106 -1.66 5.01 15.52
CA ASP A 106 -0.59 4.27 16.18
C ASP A 106 0.06 3.24 15.24
N LEU A 107 -0.73 2.48 14.47
CA LEU A 107 -0.20 1.58 13.44
C LEU A 107 0.61 2.35 12.39
N LEU A 108 0.14 3.53 11.98
CA LEU A 108 0.88 4.37 11.03
C LEU A 108 2.18 4.89 11.64
N LEU A 109 2.19 5.30 12.90
CA LEU A 109 3.41 5.74 13.59
C LEU A 109 4.46 4.62 13.65
N ASP A 110 4.02 3.38 13.91
CA ASP A 110 4.89 2.20 13.89
C ASP A 110 5.37 1.89 12.46
N PHE A 111 4.58 2.26 11.44
CA PHE A 111 4.96 2.12 10.04
C PHE A 111 5.96 3.19 9.56
N ILE A 112 5.96 4.39 10.16
CA ILE A 112 6.76 5.54 9.70
C ILE A 112 8.26 5.23 9.52
N PRO A 113 8.93 4.52 10.44
CA PRO A 113 10.35 4.19 10.29
C PRO A 113 10.67 3.45 8.98
N TYR A 114 9.72 2.67 8.44
CA TYR A 114 9.88 1.93 7.19
C TYR A 114 9.73 2.80 5.94
N PHE A 115 9.16 4.02 6.04
CA PHE A 115 9.14 4.96 4.91
C PHE A 115 10.53 5.33 4.40
N LYS A 116 11.57 5.21 5.23
CA LYS A 116 12.96 5.38 4.78
C LYS A 116 13.34 4.40 3.67
N MET A 117 12.76 3.20 3.63
CA MET A 117 13.02 2.23 2.56
C MET A 117 12.43 2.66 1.22
N TYR A 118 11.36 3.47 1.24
CA TYR A 118 10.81 4.05 0.01
C TYR A 118 11.74 5.09 -0.60
N GLN A 119 12.66 5.69 0.18
CA GLN A 119 13.64 6.63 -0.39
C GLN A 119 14.51 5.95 -1.44
N ASN A 120 14.91 4.69 -1.23
CA ASN A 120 15.67 3.94 -2.22
C ASN A 120 14.87 3.74 -3.51
N TYR A 121 13.59 3.37 -3.37
CA TYR A 121 12.68 3.23 -4.51
C TYR A 121 12.51 4.54 -5.29
N PHE A 122 12.27 5.67 -4.61
CA PHE A 122 12.16 6.98 -5.26
C PHE A 122 13.47 7.42 -5.92
N ASN A 123 14.61 7.24 -5.24
CA ASN A 123 15.92 7.60 -5.78
C ASN A 123 16.29 6.76 -6.99
N ASN A 124 15.82 5.52 -7.07
CA ASN A 124 16.10 4.62 -8.17
C ASN A 124 15.06 4.72 -9.30
N TYR A 125 13.99 5.50 -9.13
CA TYR A 125 12.90 5.63 -10.10
C TYR A 125 13.37 6.13 -11.48
N ASP A 126 14.22 7.18 -11.50
CA ASP A 126 14.76 7.72 -12.76
C ASP A 126 15.68 6.74 -13.48
N ASN A 127 16.46 5.96 -12.71
CA ASN A 127 17.33 4.93 -13.25
C ASN A 127 16.52 3.78 -13.86
N VAL A 128 15.46 3.35 -13.17
CA VAL A 128 14.51 2.33 -13.64
C VAL A 128 13.83 2.78 -14.92
N ASN A 129 13.34 4.02 -15.00
CA ASN A 129 12.72 4.56 -16.21
C ASN A 129 13.72 4.63 -17.38
N THR A 130 14.94 5.10 -17.13
CA THR A 130 16.00 5.14 -18.14
C THR A 130 16.33 3.74 -18.64
N LEU A 131 16.39 2.75 -17.74
CA LEU A 131 16.63 1.35 -18.09
C LEU A 131 15.48 0.78 -18.93
N LEU A 132 14.22 1.06 -18.56
CA LEU A 132 13.05 0.63 -19.32
C LEU A 132 13.06 1.20 -20.75
N LEU A 133 13.39 2.48 -20.92
CA LEU A 133 13.51 3.10 -22.25
C LEU A 133 14.61 2.43 -23.09
N LYS A 134 15.78 2.15 -22.49
CA LYS A 134 16.87 1.43 -23.16
C LYS A 134 16.46 0.03 -23.60
N LEU A 135 15.77 -0.71 -22.73
CA LEU A 135 15.28 -2.06 -23.05
C LEU A 135 14.21 -2.04 -24.14
N ASN A 136 13.36 -1.01 -24.18
CA ASN A 136 12.36 -0.84 -25.24
C ASN A 136 13.02 -0.56 -26.60
N ASN A 137 13.98 0.36 -26.64
CA ASN A 137 14.68 0.72 -27.87
C ASN A 137 15.55 -0.41 -28.43
N LYS A 138 16.05 -1.32 -27.58
CA LYS A 138 16.81 -2.50 -28.02
C LYS A 138 15.95 -3.54 -28.75
N ARG A 139 14.62 -3.45 -28.62
CA ARG A 139 13.66 -4.40 -29.21
C ARG A 139 12.96 -3.88 -30.46
N SER A 140 13.07 -2.58 -30.79
CA SER A 140 12.69 -2.02 -32.10
C SER A 140 13.84 -2.16 -33.09
#